data_AF-A0A815XEB6-F1
#
_entry.id   AF-A0A815XEB6-F1
#
_cell.length_a   1.000
_cell.length_b   1.000
_cell.length_c   1.000
_cell.angle_alpha   90.00
_cell.angle_beta   90.00
_cell.angle_gamma   90.00
#
_symmetry.space_group_name_H-M   'P 1'
#
loop_
_entity.id
_entity.type
_entity.pdbx_description
1 polymer ?
#
loop_
_entity_poly.entity_id
_entity_poly.type
_entity_poly.pdbx_seq_one_letter_code
_entity_poly.pdbx_strand_id
1 'polypeptide(L)'
;METVIDDKQSCSIHNPCGTNGYCVDNIDDEWSCRCKFWWNGTLCDEQTNSGKQVIALGCILGAFLIVFYGLNIFYYISHKTNKPKQDTKKK
;
A
#
# COMPACT_ATOMS: atom_id res chain seq x y z
N MET A 1 39.51 -7.63 -20.90
CA MET A 1 38.60 -6.94 -21.82
C MET A 1 37.36 -6.65 -21.02
N GLU A 2 37.24 -5.42 -20.52
CA GLU A 2 36.04 -4.97 -19.81
C GLU A 2 34.87 -5.16 -20.75
N THR A 3 33.88 -5.94 -20.32
CA THR A 3 32.60 -6.05 -21.02
C THR A 3 31.98 -4.66 -20.97
N VAL A 4 31.97 -3.97 -22.11
CA VAL A 4 31.13 -2.81 -22.32
C VAL A 4 29.70 -3.31 -22.13
N ILE A 5 29.14 -3.07 -20.94
CA ILE A 5 27.70 -3.12 -20.74
C ILE A 5 27.20 -1.95 -21.58
N ASP A 6 26.70 -2.27 -22.77
CA ASP A 6 26.00 -1.30 -23.60
C ASP A 6 24.72 -0.94 -22.84
N ASP A 7 24.80 0.10 -22.00
CA ASP A 7 23.70 0.73 -21.26
C ASP A 7 22.70 1.42 -22.21
N LYS A 8 22.51 0.91 -23.43
CA LYS A 8 21.36 1.27 -24.27
C LYS A 8 20.15 0.55 -23.71
N GLN A 9 19.63 1.06 -22.61
CA GLN A 9 18.48 0.56 -21.89
C GLN A 9 17.18 0.78 -22.69
N SER A 10 17.08 0.21 -23.90
CA SER A 10 15.85 0.24 -24.70
C SER A 10 14.78 -0.62 -24.02
N CYS A 11 13.52 -0.17 -24.12
CA CYS A 11 12.37 -0.89 -23.59
C CYS A 11 12.22 -2.32 -24.17
N SER A 12 12.94 -2.62 -25.26
CA SER A 12 12.94 -3.91 -25.95
C SER A 12 13.71 -5.03 -25.23
N ILE A 13 14.68 -4.71 -24.37
CA ILE A 13 15.54 -5.71 -23.70
C ILE A 13 15.02 -6.01 -22.29
N HIS A 14 14.68 -4.97 -21.53
CA HIS A 14 14.10 -5.08 -20.19
C HIS A 14 13.36 -3.76 -19.84
N ASN A 15 12.47 -3.78 -18.85
CA ASN A 15 11.79 -2.57 -18.38
C ASN A 15 12.63 -1.85 -17.28
N PRO A 16 13.38 -0.77 -17.58
CA PRO A 16 14.10 0.02 -16.57
C PRO A 16 13.21 0.58 -15.46
N CYS A 17 11.97 0.93 -15.79
CA CYS A 17 11.03 1.61 -14.91
C CYS A 17 10.48 0.76 -13.75
N GLY A 18 11.04 -0.44 -13.56
CA GLY A 18 10.65 -1.40 -12.53
C GLY A 18 9.18 -1.81 -12.62
N THR A 19 8.57 -2.13 -11.47
CA THR A 19 7.17 -2.56 -11.39
C THR A 19 6.19 -1.38 -11.36
N ASN A 20 6.71 -0.17 -11.14
CA ASN A 20 5.93 1.04 -10.88
C ASN A 20 5.81 1.98 -12.08
N GLY A 21 6.34 1.60 -13.24
CA GLY A 21 6.25 2.38 -14.46
C GLY A 21 6.30 1.53 -15.72
N TYR A 22 5.99 2.18 -16.84
CA TYR A 22 6.05 1.61 -18.18
C TYR A 22 7.15 2.33 -18.95
N CYS A 23 8.06 1.57 -19.56
CA CYS A 23 9.07 2.11 -20.46
C CYS A 23 8.43 2.53 -21.80
N VAL A 24 8.85 3.68 -22.32
CA VAL A 24 8.41 4.25 -23.59
C VAL A 24 9.65 4.61 -24.42
N ASP A 25 9.81 3.97 -25.59
CA ASP A 25 10.86 4.32 -26.55
C ASP A 25 10.49 5.64 -27.27
N ASN A 26 11.47 6.52 -27.48
CA ASN A 26 11.33 7.80 -28.19
C ASN A 26 12.13 7.79 -29.50
N ILE A 27 11.98 8.85 -30.30
CA ILE A 27 12.43 8.90 -31.71
C ILE A 27 13.96 8.95 -31.87
N ASP A 28 14.71 9.31 -30.83
CA ASP A 28 16.15 9.56 -30.88
C ASP A 28 17.00 8.54 -30.09
N ASP A 29 16.62 7.25 -30.10
CA ASP A 29 17.24 6.19 -29.29
C ASP A 29 17.17 6.43 -27.76
N GLU A 30 16.39 7.42 -27.33
CA GLU A 30 16.14 7.77 -25.94
C GLU A 30 14.89 7.03 -25.44
N TRP A 31 14.89 6.60 -24.18
CA TRP A 31 13.75 5.97 -23.54
C TRP A 31 13.34 6.80 -22.33
N SER A 32 12.05 6.75 -21.99
CA SER A 32 11.53 7.43 -20.80
C SER A 32 10.56 6.54 -20.03
N CYS A 33 10.47 6.78 -18.73
CA CYS A 33 9.53 6.06 -17.88
C CYS A 33 8.24 6.83 -17.68
N ARG A 34 7.11 6.18 -17.96
CA ARG A 34 5.80 6.65 -17.56
C ARG A 34 5.40 5.99 -16.25
N CYS A 35 5.51 6.74 -15.15
CA CYS A 35 5.20 6.22 -13.82
C CYS A 35 3.70 6.02 -13.59
N LYS A 36 3.36 4.98 -12.82
CA LYS A 36 2.02 4.73 -12.31
C LYS A 36 1.63 5.79 -11.29
N PHE A 37 0.34 5.87 -11.01
CA PHE A 37 -0.19 6.82 -10.04
C PHE A 37 0.53 6.68 -8.69
N TRP A 38 0.88 7.82 -8.09
CA TRP A 38 1.66 7.93 -6.86
C TRP A 38 3.15 7.56 -6.90
N TRP A 39 3.72 7.39 -8.09
CA TRP A 39 5.16 7.19 -8.28
C TRP A 39 5.77 8.29 -9.16
N ASN A 40 7.05 8.56 -8.96
CA ASN A 40 7.83 9.58 -9.64
C ASN A 40 9.31 9.16 -9.72
N GLY A 41 10.15 10.01 -10.31
CA GLY A 41 11.56 9.74 -10.52
C GLY A 41 11.82 9.12 -11.90
N THR A 42 13.06 9.19 -12.37
CA THR A 42 13.44 8.71 -13.70
C THR A 42 13.17 7.22 -13.90
N LEU A 43 13.23 6.43 -12.82
CA LEU A 43 12.97 4.99 -12.82
C LEU A 43 11.67 4.59 -12.10
N CYS A 44 10.82 5.57 -11.72
CA CYS A 44 9.59 5.34 -10.97
C CYS A 44 9.80 4.64 -9.61
N ASP A 45 10.94 4.90 -8.97
CA ASP A 45 11.34 4.36 -7.67
C ASP A 45 10.99 5.29 -6.49
N GLU A 46 10.55 6.52 -6.78
CA GLU A 46 10.15 7.48 -5.75
C GLU A 46 8.64 7.48 -5.56
N GLN A 47 8.17 7.13 -4.37
CA GLN A 47 6.75 7.25 -4.02
C GLN A 47 6.42 8.70 -3.67
N THR A 48 5.39 9.27 -4.31
CA THR A 48 4.98 10.64 -4.07
C THR A 48 4.32 10.81 -2.70
N ASN A 49 4.37 12.04 -2.17
CA ASN A 49 3.70 12.39 -0.92
C ASN A 49 2.20 12.09 -0.97
N SER A 50 1.56 12.28 -2.13
CA SER A 50 0.15 11.95 -2.33
C SER A 50 -0.15 10.47 -2.12
N GLY A 51 0.72 9.56 -2.56
CA GLY A 51 0.56 8.13 -2.31
C GLY A 51 0.66 7.76 -0.84
N LYS A 52 1.67 8.31 -0.15
CA LYS A 52 1.88 8.08 1.28
C LYS A 52 0.67 8.53 2.10
N GLN A 53 0.08 9.68 1.77
CA GLN A 53 -1.07 10.23 2.47
C GLN A 53 -2.32 9.37 2.30
N VAL A 54 -2.62 8.89 1.08
CA VAL A 54 -3.82 8.07 0.83
C VAL A 54 -3.74 6.73 1.56
N ILE A 55 -2.58 6.07 1.54
CA ILE A 55 -2.38 4.80 2.25
C ILE A 55 -2.52 5.01 3.76
N ALA A 56 -1.89 6.05 4.31
CA ALA A 56 -1.97 6.36 5.73
C ALA A 56 -3.42 6.63 6.18
N LEU A 57 -4.16 7.44 5.42
CA LEU A 57 -5.58 7.73 5.72
C LEU A 57 -6.45 6.47 5.67
N GLY A 58 -6.24 5.61 4.68
CA GLY A 58 -6.94 4.33 4.59
C GLY A 58 -6.67 3.43 5.80
N CYS A 59 -5.40 3.31 6.20
CA CYS A 59 -5.01 2.54 7.38
C CYS A 59 -5.61 3.12 8.67
N ILE A 60 -5.61 4.45 8.82
CA ILE A 60 -6.16 5.13 9.99
C ILE A 60 -7.67 4.86 10.10
N LEU A 61 -8.43 5.04 9.01
CA LEU A 61 -9.87 4.78 9.00
C LEU A 61 -10.18 3.31 9.29
N GLY A 62 -9.43 2.37 8.70
CA GLY A 62 -9.55 0.95 8.98
C GLY A 62 -9.31 0.62 10.46
N ALA A 63 -8.24 1.16 11.04
CA ALA A 63 -7.93 0.98 12.46
C ALA A 63 -9.02 1.56 13.37
N PHE A 64 -9.52 2.75 13.07
CA PHE A 64 -10.61 3.37 13.83
C PHE A 64 -11.88 2.52 13.82
N LEU A 65 -12.26 1.96 12.67
CA LEU A 65 -13.41 1.08 12.57
C LEU A 65 -13.19 -0.21 13.38
N ILE A 66 -12.03 -0.85 13.23
CA ILE A 66 -11.70 -2.07 13.98
C ILE A 66 -11.76 -1.82 15.49
N VAL A 67 -11.19 -0.72 15.96
CA VAL A 67 -11.23 -0.35 17.39
C VAL A 67 -12.65 -0.07 17.84
N PHE A 68 -13.43 0.71 17.08
CA PHE A 68 -14.80 1.03 17.44
C PHE A 68 -15.68 -0.22 17.51
N TYR A 69 -15.65 -1.07 16.49
CA TYR A 69 -16.42 -2.33 16.48
C TYR A 69 -15.91 -3.30 17.55
N GLY A 70 -14.59 -3.40 17.75
CA GLY A 70 -13.97 -4.20 18.80
C GLY A 70 -14.41 -3.77 20.20
N LEU A 71 -14.43 -2.46 20.48
CA LEU A 71 -14.91 -1.91 21.75
C LEU A 71 -16.40 -2.18 21.95
N ASN A 72 -17.23 -2.02 20.92
CA ASN A 72 -18.67 -2.30 21.01
C ASN A 72 -18.95 -3.78 21.31
N ILE A 73 -18.25 -4.69 20.61
CA ILE A 73 -18.36 -6.14 20.84
C ILE A 73 -17.86 -6.49 22.23
N PHE A 74 -16.70 -5.98 22.63
CA PHE A 74 -16.12 -6.20 23.96
C PHE A 74 -17.06 -5.68 25.05
N TYR A 75 -17.59 -4.46 24.90
CA TYR A 75 -18.57 -3.87 25.79
C TYR A 75 -19.82 -4.73 25.89
N TYR A 76 -20.34 -5.21 24.76
CA TYR A 76 -21.52 -6.09 24.72
C TYR A 76 -21.28 -7.42 25.47
N ILE A 77 -20.14 -8.07 25.21
CA ILE A 77 -19.76 -9.32 25.90
C ILE A 77 -19.59 -9.04 27.39
N SER A 78 -18.83 -8.00 27.74
CA SER A 78 -18.54 -7.60 29.13
C SER A 78 -19.83 -7.30 29.89
N HIS A 79 -20.79 -6.60 29.29
CA HIS A 79 -22.07 -6.30 29.91
C HIS A 79 -22.93 -7.55 30.10
N LYS A 80 -22.88 -8.51 29.18
CA LYS A 80 -23.58 -9.80 29.34
C LYS A 80 -22.95 -10.66 30.43
N THR A 81 -21.61 -10.68 30.53
CA THR A 81 -20.90 -11.43 31.57
C THR A 81 -20.94 -10.77 32.95
N ASN A 82 -21.09 -9.43 33.01
CA ASN A 82 -21.25 -8.66 34.24
C ASN A 82 -22.69 -8.59 34.74
N LYS A 83 -23.68 -9.16 34.03
CA LYS A 83 -24.98 -9.42 34.66
C LYS A 83 -24.74 -10.42 35.80
N PRO A 84 -25.01 -10.05 37.07
CA PRO A 84 -24.88 -10.98 38.18
C PRO A 84 -25.74 -12.21 37.91
N LYS A 85 -25.20 -13.41 38.16
CA LYS A 85 -25.97 -14.66 38.20
C LYS A 85 -27.05 -14.53 39.28
N GLN A 86 -28.23 -14.03 38.91
CA GLN A 86 -29.41 -13.99 39.78
C GLN A 86 -30.24 -15.29 39.70
N ASP A 87 -29.69 -16.41 39.20
CA ASP A 87 -30.41 -17.69 39.16
C ASP A 87 -29.49 -18.90 39.45
N THR A 88 -28.84 -18.89 40.62
CA THR A 88 -28.31 -20.12 41.24
C THR A 88 -28.71 -20.18 42.72
N LYS A 89 -30.01 -20.07 43.01
CA LYS A 89 -30.66 -20.53 44.26
C LYS A 89 -32.18 -20.26 44.21
N LYS A 90 -32.94 -21.16 43.59
CA LYS A 90 -34.33 -21.40 43.97
C LYS A 90 -34.53 -22.91 44.09
N LYS A 91 -34.24 -23.42 45.29
CA LYS A 91 -34.71 -24.70 45.80
C LYS A 91 -35.69 -24.37 46.92
#